data_AF-A0A959ZIP6-F1
#
_entry.id   AF-A0A959ZIP6-F1
#
_cell.length_a   1.000
_cell.length_b   1.000
_cell.length_c   1.000
_cell.angle_alpha   90.00
_cell.angle_beta   90.00
_cell.angle_gamma   90.00
#
_symmetry.space_group_name_H-M   'P 1'
#
loop_
_entity.id
_entity.type
_entity.pdbx_description
1 polymer ?
#
loop_
_entity_poly.entity_id
_entity_poly.type
_entity_poly.pdbx_seq_one_letter_code
_entity_poly.pdbx_strand_id
1 'polypeptide(L)'
;MPSGLGTDTRGTATVEQTGVILLVSLVLAALVAVLIGAGDPAGRGLGTRIANRIACGPRQPGVCRQHPAVSAYGWSLARVVRWLAPAPAARSGPAGNLLVPVDFRYCQHPGCAVPAGDGKLTTSNRRLTVFTEVRRLPPQAAATWEIAYWLYRPSLGWERITRRAGSPEVEAASGTRLLLEDSPRLVPLEILPGRNHYELPPGDEPPWRWEVDSAFEGWSA
;
A
#
# COMPACT_ATOMS: atom_id res chain seq x y z
N MET A 1 -31.00 -40.41 -42.29
CA MET A 1 -30.14 -40.35 -41.09
C MET A 1 -28.77 -39.85 -41.53
N PRO A 2 -28.31 -38.67 -41.07
CA PRO A 2 -27.02 -38.12 -41.47
C PRO A 2 -25.91 -38.65 -40.56
N SER A 3 -24.85 -39.18 -41.16
CA SER A 3 -23.61 -39.53 -40.47
C SER A 3 -22.68 -38.33 -40.49
N GLY A 4 -22.56 -37.63 -39.36
CA GLY A 4 -21.56 -36.58 -39.16
C GLY A 4 -20.22 -37.19 -38.80
N LEU A 5 -19.28 -37.23 -39.74
CA LEU A 5 -17.88 -37.51 -39.48
C LEU A 5 -17.23 -36.28 -38.82
N GLY A 6 -16.77 -36.46 -37.58
CA GLY A 6 -15.97 -35.47 -36.88
C GLY A 6 -14.67 -35.19 -37.64
N THR A 7 -14.41 -33.92 -37.91
CA THR A 7 -13.11 -33.45 -38.41
C THR A 7 -12.08 -33.51 -37.28
N ASP A 8 -11.24 -34.52 -37.33
CA ASP A 8 -10.07 -34.68 -36.47
C ASP A 8 -9.03 -33.61 -36.84
N THR A 9 -8.89 -32.58 -35.99
CA THR A 9 -7.98 -31.44 -36.26
C THR A 9 -6.58 -31.83 -35.79
N ARG A 10 -5.75 -32.35 -36.69
CA ARG A 10 -4.33 -32.59 -36.39
C ARG A 10 -3.55 -31.28 -36.48
N GLY A 11 -3.17 -30.74 -35.32
CA GLY A 11 -2.29 -29.58 -35.25
C GLY A 11 -0.90 -29.90 -35.80
N THR A 12 -0.51 -29.28 -36.91
CA THR A 12 0.84 -29.37 -37.48
C THR A 12 1.76 -28.39 -36.77
N ALA A 13 2.16 -28.71 -35.53
CA ALA A 13 3.28 -28.00 -34.92
C ALA A 13 4.56 -28.52 -35.60
N THR A 14 5.26 -27.65 -36.32
CA THR A 14 6.54 -28.03 -36.92
C THR A 14 7.57 -28.27 -35.82
N VAL A 15 8.50 -29.21 -36.03
CA VAL A 15 9.54 -29.54 -35.03
C VAL A 15 10.36 -28.30 -34.65
N GLU A 16 10.49 -27.36 -35.59
CA GLU A 16 11.10 -26.05 -35.40
C GLU A 16 10.31 -25.17 -34.42
N GLN A 17 8.97 -25.16 -34.48
CA GLN A 17 8.12 -24.44 -33.52
C GLN A 17 8.29 -24.98 -32.10
N THR A 18 8.31 -26.30 -31.95
CA THR A 18 8.52 -26.95 -30.64
C THR A 18 9.90 -26.61 -30.09
N GLY A 19 10.93 -26.62 -30.95
CA GLY A 19 12.29 -26.23 -30.60
C GLY A 19 12.41 -24.78 -30.12
N VAL A 20 11.77 -23.84 -30.83
CA VAL A 20 11.77 -22.42 -30.45
C VAL A 20 11.03 -22.20 -29.13
N ILE A 21 9.88 -22.84 -28.93
CA ILE A 21 9.12 -22.73 -27.67
C ILE A 21 9.94 -23.27 -26.50
N LEU A 22 10.62 -24.42 -26.67
CA LEU A 22 11.51 -24.98 -25.66
C LEU A 22 12.67 -24.04 -25.35
N LEU A 23 13.33 -23.49 -26.37
CA LEU A 23 14.43 -22.55 -26.21
C LEU A 23 14.00 -21.31 -25.43
N VAL A 24 12.87 -20.70 -25.82
CA VAL A 24 12.32 -19.51 -25.13
C VAL A 24 11.97 -19.84 -23.69
N SER A 25 11.35 -20.99 -23.43
CA SER A 25 10.99 -21.43 -22.07
C SER A 25 12.24 -21.62 -21.20
N LEU A 26 13.31 -22.19 -21.76
CA LEU A 26 14.56 -22.44 -21.07
C LEU A 26 15.32 -21.14 -20.77
N VAL A 27 15.33 -20.19 -21.72
CA VAL A 27 15.87 -18.83 -21.51
C VAL A 27 15.10 -18.10 -20.40
N LEU A 28 13.77 -18.16 -20.40
CA LEU A 28 12.95 -17.56 -19.35
C LEU A 28 13.20 -18.19 -17.99
N ALA A 29 13.29 -19.52 -17.91
CA ALA A 29 13.61 -20.24 -16.68
C ALA A 29 15.00 -19.88 -16.15
N ALA A 30 16.00 -19.78 -17.03
CA ALA A 30 17.35 -19.35 -16.67
C ALA A 30 17.38 -17.91 -16.14
N LEU A 31 16.65 -16.99 -16.78
CA LEU A 31 16.51 -15.60 -16.31
C LEU A 31 15.86 -15.54 -14.93
N VAL A 32 14.81 -16.33 -14.69
CA VAL A 32 14.14 -16.41 -13.38
C VAL A 32 15.10 -16.95 -12.31
N ALA A 33 15.85 -18.01 -12.62
CA ALA A 33 16.84 -18.58 -11.70
C ALA A 33 17.95 -17.58 -11.33
N VAL A 34 18.45 -16.80 -12.30
CA VAL A 34 19.43 -15.73 -12.06
C VAL A 34 18.85 -14.62 -11.17
N LEU A 35 17.59 -14.26 -11.36
CA LEU A 35 16.91 -13.23 -10.56
C LEU A 35 16.63 -13.68 -9.11
N ILE A 36 16.45 -14.98 -8.87
CA ILE A 36 16.19 -15.53 -7.53
C ILE A 36 17.50 -15.81 -6.78
N GLY A 37 18.57 -16.19 -7.48
CA GLY A 37 19.87 -16.54 -6.89
C GLY A 37 20.75 -15.35 -6.48
N ALA A 38 20.53 -14.17 -7.06
CA ALA A 38 21.09 -12.93 -6.55
C ALA A 38 20.17 -12.41 -5.44
N GLY A 39 20.69 -12.25 -4.22
CA GLY A 39 19.92 -11.70 -3.10
C GLY A 39 19.08 -10.48 -3.50
N ASP A 40 17.82 -10.49 -3.06
CA ASP A 40 16.69 -9.59 -3.39
C ASP A 40 17.12 -8.28 -4.11
N PRO A 41 17.21 -8.26 -5.45
CA PRO A 41 17.60 -7.06 -6.18
C PRO A 41 16.47 -6.05 -6.13
N ALA A 42 16.82 -4.76 -6.16
CA ALA A 42 15.94 -3.59 -6.13
C ALA A 42 15.01 -3.44 -7.36
N GLY A 43 14.31 -4.50 -7.77
CA GLY A 43 13.47 -4.58 -8.98
C GLY A 43 11.95 -4.65 -8.73
N ARG A 44 11.49 -4.93 -7.50
CA ARG A 44 10.04 -4.99 -7.21
C ARG A 44 9.32 -3.65 -7.38
N GLY A 45 10.04 -2.54 -7.45
CA GLY A 45 9.45 -1.22 -7.65
C GLY A 45 8.78 -1.03 -9.02
N LEU A 46 9.34 -1.60 -10.10
CA LEU A 46 8.80 -1.39 -11.45
C LEU A 46 7.51 -2.19 -11.67
N GLY A 47 7.52 -3.48 -11.32
CA GLY A 47 6.34 -4.35 -11.41
C GLY A 47 5.17 -3.82 -10.58
N THR A 48 5.42 -3.36 -9.35
CA THR A 48 4.38 -2.73 -8.52
C THR A 48 3.90 -1.39 -9.09
N ARG A 49 4.77 -0.58 -9.72
CA ARG A 49 4.36 0.67 -10.39
C ARG A 49 3.49 0.40 -11.62
N ILE A 50 3.82 -0.61 -12.41
CA ILE A 50 3.03 -1.03 -13.57
C ILE A 50 1.70 -1.63 -13.12
N ALA A 51 1.70 -2.55 -12.14
CA ALA A 51 0.49 -3.14 -11.58
C ALA A 51 -0.43 -2.06 -10.96
N ASN A 52 0.12 -1.12 -10.19
CA ASN A 52 -0.67 0.00 -9.66
C ASN A 52 -1.25 0.87 -10.78
N ARG A 53 -0.51 1.08 -11.88
CA ARG A 53 -0.98 1.87 -13.02
C ARG A 53 -2.05 1.14 -13.84
N ILE A 54 -1.96 -0.18 -13.96
CA ILE A 54 -2.94 -1.03 -14.64
C ILE A 54 -4.21 -1.22 -13.79
N ALA A 55 -4.07 -1.45 -12.49
CA ALA A 55 -5.20 -1.57 -11.55
C ALA A 55 -6.04 -0.27 -11.48
N CYS A 56 -5.38 0.86 -11.74
CA CYS A 56 -5.98 2.17 -11.88
C CYS A 56 -6.81 2.39 -13.15
N GLY A 57 -6.73 1.48 -14.12
CA GLY A 57 -7.31 1.59 -15.45
C GLY A 57 -8.83 1.45 -15.59
N PRO A 58 -9.58 0.66 -14.78
CA PRO A 58 -10.98 0.40 -15.14
C PRO A 58 -12.05 1.13 -14.31
N ARG A 59 -11.76 1.64 -13.10
CA ARG A 59 -12.85 1.91 -12.12
C ARG A 59 -13.24 3.37 -11.87
N GLN A 60 -12.46 4.35 -12.29
CA GLN A 60 -12.92 5.76 -12.42
C GLN A 60 -11.82 6.62 -13.05
N PRO A 61 -12.09 7.38 -14.11
CA PRO A 61 -11.14 8.37 -14.60
C PRO A 61 -10.93 9.46 -13.53
N GLY A 62 -9.75 9.53 -12.91
CA GLY A 62 -9.33 10.64 -12.03
C GLY A 62 -8.72 10.23 -10.69
N VAL A 63 -9.22 9.16 -10.05
CA VAL A 63 -8.78 8.72 -8.71
C VAL A 63 -7.30 8.36 -8.63
N CYS A 64 -6.71 7.91 -9.74
CA CYS A 64 -5.33 7.45 -9.78
C CYS A 64 -4.26 8.52 -9.98
N ARG A 65 -4.67 9.76 -10.25
CA ARG A 65 -3.75 10.93 -10.21
C ARG A 65 -3.81 11.66 -8.88
N GLN A 66 -4.86 11.43 -8.09
CA GLN A 66 -5.08 12.12 -6.84
C GLN A 66 -4.43 11.36 -5.68
N HIS A 67 -4.01 12.10 -4.66
CA HIS A 67 -3.52 11.49 -3.43
C HIS A 67 -4.64 10.67 -2.77
N PRO A 68 -4.41 9.42 -2.29
CA PRO A 68 -5.47 8.56 -1.73
C PRO A 68 -6.33 9.21 -0.64
N ALA A 69 -5.72 10.03 0.21
CA ALA A 69 -6.44 10.81 1.22
C ALA A 69 -7.53 11.74 0.64
N VAL A 70 -7.34 12.27 -0.58
CA VAL A 70 -8.38 13.09 -1.25
C VAL A 70 -9.56 12.22 -1.64
N SER A 71 -9.32 11.02 -2.14
CA SER A 71 -10.40 10.08 -2.49
C SER A 71 -11.15 9.58 -1.26
N ALA A 72 -10.47 9.43 -0.12
CA ALA A 72 -11.10 8.98 1.13
C ALA A 72 -11.86 10.10 1.86
N TYR A 73 -11.30 11.32 1.91
CA TYR A 73 -11.75 12.36 2.83
C TYR A 73 -12.20 13.66 2.15
N GLY A 74 -11.98 13.81 0.85
CA GLY A 74 -12.11 15.08 0.14
C GLY A 74 -10.92 16.03 0.38
N TRP A 75 -10.84 17.10 -0.41
CA TRP A 75 -9.67 17.99 -0.45
C TRP A 75 -9.37 18.71 0.87
N SER A 76 -10.39 19.27 1.52
CA SER A 76 -10.22 20.05 2.76
C SER A 76 -9.64 19.18 3.86
N LEU A 77 -10.27 18.03 4.12
CA LEU A 77 -9.86 17.14 5.20
C LEU A 77 -8.56 16.40 4.86
N ALA A 78 -8.31 16.04 3.61
CA ALA A 78 -7.03 15.46 3.20
C ALA A 78 -5.83 16.41 3.47
N ARG A 79 -6.02 17.72 3.28
CA ARG A 79 -5.00 18.73 3.62
C ARG A 79 -4.79 18.80 5.14
N VAL A 80 -5.86 18.77 5.93
CA VAL A 80 -5.77 18.73 7.40
C VAL A 80 -5.02 17.47 7.86
N VAL A 81 -5.36 16.30 7.31
CA VAL A 81 -4.70 15.04 7.66
C VAL A 81 -3.20 15.09 7.34
N ARG A 82 -2.80 15.75 6.25
CA ARG A 82 -1.39 15.99 5.91
C ARG A 82 -0.72 17.01 6.83
N TRP A 83 -1.40 18.11 7.12
CA TRP A 83 -0.88 19.19 7.96
C TRP A 83 -0.64 18.72 9.40
N LEU A 84 -1.55 17.92 9.94
CA LEU A 84 -1.48 17.36 11.30
C LEU A 84 -0.67 16.05 11.39
N ALA A 85 -0.15 15.55 10.26
CA ALA A 85 0.56 14.28 10.23
C ALA A 85 1.82 14.32 11.12
N PRO A 86 2.01 13.35 12.02
CA PRO A 86 3.21 13.30 12.86
C PRO A 86 4.43 12.98 12.00
N ALA A 87 5.59 13.55 12.38
CA ALA A 87 6.86 13.11 11.84
C ALA A 87 7.10 11.62 12.19
N PRO A 88 7.39 10.75 11.21
CA PRO A 88 7.50 9.31 11.44
C PRO A 88 8.83 8.95 12.12
N ALA A 89 8.89 9.11 13.45
CA ALA A 89 10.10 8.87 14.23
C ALA A 89 10.51 7.40 14.25
N ALA A 90 11.82 7.15 14.27
CA ALA A 90 12.37 5.82 14.47
C ALA A 90 12.27 5.40 15.95
N ARG A 91 12.04 4.11 16.21
CA ARG A 91 12.02 3.51 17.55
C ARG A 91 12.96 2.31 17.62
N SER A 92 13.61 2.08 18.76
CA SER A 92 14.48 0.92 18.95
C SER A 92 13.66 -0.37 18.96
N GLY A 93 14.00 -1.29 18.05
CA GLY A 93 13.43 -2.63 17.99
C GLY A 93 14.10 -3.60 18.98
N PRO A 94 13.56 -4.81 19.15
CA PRO A 94 14.08 -5.82 20.09
C PRO A 94 15.55 -6.19 19.84
N ALA A 95 16.01 -6.13 18.58
CA ALA A 95 17.39 -6.40 18.19
C ALA A 95 18.30 -5.16 18.23
N GLY A 96 17.87 -4.05 18.86
CA GLY A 96 18.63 -2.80 18.96
C GLY A 96 18.61 -1.91 17.71
N ASN A 97 18.18 -2.44 16.56
CA ASN A 97 18.03 -1.66 15.32
C ASN A 97 16.92 -0.61 15.46
N LEU A 98 17.14 0.57 14.90
CA LEU A 98 16.10 1.59 14.75
C LEU A 98 15.11 1.16 13.66
N LEU A 99 13.82 1.21 13.96
CA LEU A 99 12.73 0.86 13.06
C LEU A 99 11.83 2.08 12.81
N VAL A 100 11.58 2.38 11.54
CA VAL A 100 10.65 3.43 11.09
C VAL A 100 9.33 2.84 10.62
N PRO A 101 8.23 3.62 10.64
CA PRO A 101 6.94 3.08 10.24
C PRO A 101 6.86 2.82 8.74
N VAL A 102 6.31 1.67 8.37
CA VAL A 102 6.30 1.13 7.01
C VAL A 102 4.92 0.58 6.63
N ASP A 103 4.73 0.34 5.34
CA ASP A 103 3.50 -0.28 4.82
C ASP A 103 3.53 -1.79 5.11
N PHE A 104 2.68 -2.25 6.03
CA PHE A 104 2.64 -3.65 6.49
C PHE A 104 2.37 -4.66 5.37
N ARG A 105 1.77 -4.23 4.25
CA ARG A 105 1.51 -5.10 3.11
C ARG A 105 2.77 -5.51 2.36
N TYR A 106 3.85 -4.75 2.55
CA TYR A 106 5.11 -4.94 1.82
C TYR A 106 6.32 -5.16 2.73
N CYS A 107 6.17 -4.93 4.03
CA CYS A 107 7.24 -5.06 5.00
C CYS A 107 6.69 -5.55 6.34
N GLN A 108 6.95 -6.82 6.68
CA GLN A 108 6.48 -7.47 7.91
C GLN A 108 7.63 -8.03 8.76
N HIS A 109 8.87 -7.66 8.46
CA HIS A 109 10.04 -8.06 9.25
C HIS A 109 10.95 -6.85 9.52
N PRO A 110 11.70 -6.82 10.64
CA PRO A 110 12.46 -5.64 11.04
C PRO A 110 13.47 -5.15 9.99
N GLY A 111 14.10 -6.07 9.25
CA GLY A 111 15.14 -5.74 8.27
C GLY A 111 14.70 -4.76 7.17
N CYS A 112 13.43 -4.78 6.75
CA CYS A 112 12.93 -3.86 5.72
C CYS A 112 12.50 -2.48 6.24
N ALA A 113 12.46 -2.32 7.57
CA ALA A 113 12.02 -1.12 8.28
C ALA A 113 13.20 -0.31 8.86
N VAL A 114 14.45 -0.64 8.52
CA VAL A 114 15.63 0.11 8.96
C VAL A 114 15.71 1.43 8.17
N PRO A 115 15.80 2.60 8.83
CA PRO A 115 15.84 3.90 8.14
C PRO A 115 17.09 4.05 7.27
N ALA A 116 16.96 4.79 6.18
CA ALA A 116 18.07 5.20 5.32
C ALA A 116 18.15 6.72 5.19
N GLY A 117 19.38 7.24 5.15
CA GLY A 117 19.70 8.60 4.72
C GLY A 117 18.83 9.69 5.34
N ASP A 118 18.09 10.40 4.48
CA ASP A 118 17.33 11.61 4.78
C ASP A 118 16.02 11.41 5.57
N GLY A 119 15.78 10.18 6.06
CA GLY A 119 14.59 9.85 6.84
C GLY A 119 13.31 9.71 6.01
N LYS A 120 13.37 9.70 4.68
CA LYS A 120 12.20 9.47 3.81
C LYS A 120 12.05 8.03 3.35
N LEU A 121 13.13 7.26 3.38
CA LEU A 121 13.20 5.88 2.89
C LEU A 121 13.82 4.95 3.94
N THR A 122 13.57 3.65 3.76
CA THR A 122 14.29 2.56 4.45
C THR A 122 15.48 2.10 3.59
N THR A 123 16.40 1.34 4.19
CA THR A 123 17.52 0.70 3.48
C THR A 123 17.07 -0.27 2.39
N SER A 124 15.85 -0.82 2.51
CA SER A 124 15.18 -1.62 1.48
C SER A 124 14.37 -0.79 0.48
N ASN A 125 14.66 0.51 0.36
CA ASN A 125 14.01 1.43 -0.58
C ASN A 125 12.47 1.49 -0.42
N ARG A 126 11.98 1.42 0.81
CA ARG A 126 10.55 1.61 1.14
C ARG A 126 10.32 3.02 1.65
N ARG A 127 9.20 3.63 1.27
CA ARG A 127 8.78 4.92 1.82
C ARG A 127 8.22 4.72 3.23
N LEU A 128 8.54 5.63 4.13
CA LEU A 128 7.89 5.68 5.43
C LEU A 128 6.39 5.89 5.20
N THR A 129 5.57 5.14 5.95
CA THR A 129 4.12 5.08 5.73
C THR A 129 3.41 5.27 7.05
N VAL A 130 2.34 6.06 7.03
CA VAL A 130 1.41 6.23 8.14
C VAL A 130 0.01 5.94 7.61
N PHE A 131 -0.69 5.05 8.28
CA PHE A 131 -2.07 4.74 7.96
C PHE A 131 -2.98 5.74 8.68
N THR A 132 -4.07 6.14 8.03
CA THR A 132 -4.97 7.16 8.56
C THR A 132 -6.38 6.61 8.68
N GLU A 133 -7.08 7.05 9.72
CA GLU A 133 -8.49 6.81 9.95
C GLU A 133 -9.11 8.14 10.40
N VAL A 134 -10.25 8.52 9.83
CA VAL A 134 -10.93 9.77 10.13
C VAL A 134 -12.37 9.49 10.52
N ARG A 135 -12.74 9.92 11.73
CA ARG A 135 -14.08 9.76 12.27
C ARG A 135 -14.69 11.12 12.56
N ARG A 136 -15.98 11.26 12.25
CA ARG A 136 -16.76 12.43 12.68
C ARG A 136 -17.04 12.30 14.17
N LEU A 137 -16.78 13.36 14.92
CA LEU A 137 -17.11 13.45 16.34
C LEU A 137 -18.58 13.89 16.53
N PRO A 138 -19.20 13.58 17.68
CA PRO A 138 -20.55 14.05 18.00
C PRO A 138 -20.66 15.58 17.97
N PRO A 139 -21.84 16.15 17.65
CA PRO A 139 -22.02 17.60 17.53
C PRO A 139 -21.65 18.41 18.78
N GLN A 140 -21.64 17.79 19.96
CA GLN A 140 -21.29 18.42 21.23
C GLN A 140 -19.77 18.51 21.47
N ALA A 141 -18.94 17.90 20.63
CA ALA A 141 -17.50 17.96 20.74
C ALA A 141 -16.96 19.33 20.25
N ALA A 142 -15.90 19.82 20.89
CA ALA A 142 -15.23 21.07 20.47
C ALA A 142 -14.57 20.98 19.09
N ALA A 143 -14.31 19.76 18.59
CA ALA A 143 -13.78 19.50 17.26
C ALA A 143 -14.77 18.65 16.47
N THR A 144 -14.74 18.78 15.14
CA THR A 144 -15.65 18.06 14.23
C THR A 144 -15.12 16.68 13.88
N TRP A 145 -13.80 16.51 13.85
CA TRP A 145 -13.14 15.30 13.37
C TRP A 145 -12.11 14.80 14.36
N GLU A 146 -12.06 13.48 14.52
CA GLU A 146 -10.93 12.77 15.11
C GLU A 146 -10.15 12.08 13.99
N ILE A 147 -8.83 12.30 13.97
CA ILE A 147 -7.91 11.74 12.99
C ILE A 147 -6.96 10.84 13.76
N ALA A 148 -7.01 9.54 13.50
CA ALA A 148 -6.05 8.57 14.02
C ALA A 148 -4.98 8.27 12.97
N TYR A 149 -3.73 8.34 13.42
CA TYR A 149 -2.54 7.96 12.67
C TYR A 149 -2.00 6.66 13.26
N TRP A 150 -1.91 5.65 12.42
CA TRP A 150 -1.49 4.30 12.76
C TRP A 150 -0.10 4.04 12.16
N LEU A 151 0.90 3.88 13.01
CA LEU A 151 2.31 3.73 12.65
C LEU A 151 2.73 2.28 12.92
N TYR A 152 2.83 1.49 11.85
CA TYR A 152 3.23 0.08 11.93
C TYR A 152 4.75 -0.07 11.85
N ARG A 153 5.35 -0.77 12.82
CA ARG A 153 6.76 -1.16 12.83
C ARG A 153 6.85 -2.66 13.11
N PRO A 154 7.36 -3.48 12.17
CA PRO A 154 7.48 -4.92 12.39
C PRO A 154 8.18 -5.24 13.70
N SER A 155 7.71 -6.24 14.44
CA SER A 155 8.15 -6.64 15.79
C SER A 155 7.88 -5.66 16.95
N LEU A 156 7.41 -4.45 16.65
CA LEU A 156 6.92 -3.48 17.64
C LEU A 156 5.41 -3.26 17.55
N GLY A 157 4.75 -3.86 16.56
CA GLY A 157 3.33 -3.69 16.28
C GLY A 157 2.95 -2.27 15.87
N TRP A 158 1.79 -1.83 16.36
CA TRP A 158 1.10 -0.62 15.95
C TRP A 158 1.13 0.44 17.03
N GLU A 159 1.53 1.65 16.64
CA GLU A 159 1.40 2.85 17.46
C GLU A 159 0.25 3.70 16.94
N ARG A 160 -0.64 4.15 17.84
CA ARG A 160 -1.73 5.09 17.54
C ARG A 160 -1.39 6.49 18.02
N ILE A 161 -1.52 7.47 17.14
CA ILE A 161 -1.46 8.89 17.48
C ILE A 161 -2.76 9.54 17.04
N THR A 162 -3.45 10.23 17.96
CA THR A 162 -4.72 10.90 17.64
C THR A 162 -4.54 12.41 17.57
N ARG A 163 -5.23 13.04 16.62
CA ARG A 163 -5.40 14.48 16.49
C ARG A 163 -6.88 14.81 16.32
N ARG A 164 -7.24 16.05 16.64
CA ARG A 164 -8.59 16.56 16.45
C ARG A 164 -8.55 17.77 15.54
N ALA A 165 -9.59 17.94 14.74
CA ALA A 165 -9.71 19.07 13.82
C ALA A 165 -11.14 19.60 13.77
N GLY A 166 -11.27 20.92 13.84
CA GLY A 166 -12.48 21.67 13.55
C GLY A 166 -12.23 22.69 12.44
N SER A 167 -13.09 23.71 12.38
CA SER A 167 -12.95 24.80 11.40
C SER A 167 -11.59 25.50 11.43
N PRO A 168 -10.97 25.80 12.59
CA PRO A 168 -9.67 26.47 12.64
C PRO A 168 -8.56 25.66 11.97
N GLU A 169 -8.49 24.36 12.22
CA GLU A 169 -7.49 23.49 11.60
C GLU A 169 -7.72 23.34 10.09
N VAL A 170 -8.99 23.31 9.64
CA VAL A 170 -9.33 23.29 8.21
C VAL A 170 -8.85 24.55 7.50
N GLU A 171 -9.06 25.71 8.12
CA GLU A 171 -8.60 27.00 7.58
C GLU A 171 -7.07 27.07 7.55
N ALA A 172 -6.41 26.73 8.66
CA ALA A 172 -4.95 26.70 8.76
C ALA A 172 -4.30 25.74 7.76
N ALA A 173 -4.93 24.59 7.51
CA ALA A 173 -4.42 23.60 6.56
C ALA A 173 -4.73 23.94 5.10
N SER A 174 -5.49 24.98 4.80
CA SER A 174 -5.95 25.30 3.43
C SER A 174 -4.80 25.44 2.42
N GLY A 175 -3.64 25.96 2.85
CA GLY A 175 -2.43 26.08 2.02
C GLY A 175 -1.56 24.81 1.93
N THR A 176 -1.94 23.73 2.62
CA THR A 176 -1.11 22.52 2.70
C THR A 176 -1.05 21.81 1.35
N ARG A 177 0.17 21.66 0.84
CA ARG A 177 0.45 20.88 -0.36
C ARG A 177 0.27 19.38 -0.06
N LEU A 178 -0.28 18.65 -1.02
CA LEU A 178 -0.51 17.21 -0.92
C LEU A 178 -0.09 16.50 -2.21
N LEU A 179 1.01 15.76 -2.16
CA LEU A 179 1.57 15.02 -3.29
C LEU A 179 1.67 13.53 -3.01
N LEU A 180 1.60 12.73 -4.08
CA LEU A 180 1.79 11.29 -4.01
C LEU A 180 3.20 10.88 -3.54
N GLU A 181 4.19 11.73 -3.84
CA GLU A 181 5.59 11.54 -3.49
C GLU A 181 5.99 12.09 -2.12
N ASP A 182 5.04 12.63 -1.34
CA ASP A 182 5.33 13.10 0.02
C ASP A 182 5.74 11.93 0.93
N SER A 183 6.59 12.23 1.92
CA SER A 183 6.99 11.30 2.98
C SER A 183 6.65 11.92 4.34
N PRO A 184 5.96 11.20 5.25
CA PRO A 184 5.47 9.84 5.07
C PRO A 184 4.34 9.76 4.03
N ARG A 185 4.19 8.60 3.41
CA ARG A 185 3.00 8.27 2.62
C ARG A 185 1.81 8.15 3.56
N LEU A 186 0.71 8.83 3.27
CA LEU A 186 -0.53 8.69 4.02
C LEU A 186 -1.45 7.71 3.31
N VAL A 187 -1.88 6.66 4.02
CA VAL A 187 -2.70 5.58 3.49
C VAL A 187 -4.00 5.49 4.29
N PRO A 188 -5.12 5.99 3.75
CA PRO A 188 -6.43 5.87 4.39
C PRO A 188 -6.85 4.41 4.51
N LEU A 189 -7.22 3.97 5.71
CA LEU A 189 -7.70 2.62 5.97
C LEU A 189 -9.08 2.37 5.34
N GLU A 190 -9.92 3.39 5.27
CA GLU A 190 -11.31 3.33 4.78
C GLU A 190 -11.40 2.92 3.31
N ILE A 191 -10.33 3.15 2.53
CA ILE A 191 -10.24 2.77 1.11
C ILE A 191 -9.08 1.80 0.83
N LEU A 192 -8.50 1.20 1.87
CA LEU A 192 -7.42 0.22 1.74
C LEU A 192 -8.00 -1.16 1.38
N PRO A 193 -7.77 -1.69 0.16
CA PRO A 193 -8.33 -2.97 -0.25
C PRO A 193 -7.75 -4.11 0.58
N GLY A 194 -8.62 -5.04 1.01
CA GLY A 194 -8.23 -6.24 1.73
C GLY A 194 -7.58 -5.98 3.09
N ARG A 195 -7.73 -4.78 3.67
CA ARG A 195 -7.01 -4.38 4.90
C ARG A 195 -7.12 -5.37 6.05
N ASN A 196 -8.25 -6.07 6.16
CA ASN A 196 -8.52 -6.99 7.25
C ASN A 196 -8.07 -8.44 6.98
N HIS A 197 -7.70 -8.75 5.74
CA HIS A 197 -7.40 -10.10 5.26
C HIS A 197 -5.91 -10.41 5.22
N TYR A 198 -5.05 -9.46 5.57
CA TYR A 198 -3.61 -9.72 5.64
C TYR A 198 -3.28 -10.56 6.86
N GLU A 199 -2.43 -11.55 6.67
CA GLU A 199 -1.77 -12.28 7.74
C GLU A 199 -0.57 -11.46 8.22
N LEU A 200 -0.49 -11.18 9.52
CA LEU A 200 0.62 -10.48 10.15
C LEU A 200 1.31 -11.41 11.15
N PRO A 201 2.60 -11.20 11.43
CA PRO A 201 3.30 -11.95 12.47
C PRO A 201 2.59 -11.84 13.83
N PRO A 202 2.75 -12.82 14.72
CA PRO A 202 2.25 -12.71 16.09
C PRO A 202 2.73 -11.44 16.78
N GLY A 203 1.82 -10.70 17.41
CA GLY A 203 2.11 -9.42 18.07
C GLY A 203 2.05 -8.19 17.16
N ASP A 204 1.99 -8.38 15.83
CA ASP A 204 1.89 -7.31 14.85
C ASP A 204 0.42 -7.10 14.36
N GLU A 205 -0.54 -7.74 15.03
CA GLU A 205 -1.97 -7.66 14.72
C GLU A 205 -2.51 -6.22 14.80
N PRO A 206 -3.23 -5.73 13.77
CA PRO A 206 -3.73 -4.37 13.75
C PRO A 206 -4.92 -4.21 14.72
N PRO A 207 -4.87 -3.23 15.64
CA PRO A 207 -5.97 -2.97 16.57
C PRO A 207 -7.21 -2.35 15.89
N TRP A 208 -7.08 -1.92 14.64
CA TRP A 208 -8.16 -1.38 13.81
C TRP A 208 -8.84 -2.43 12.94
N ARG A 209 -8.36 -3.69 12.96
CA ARG A 209 -8.89 -4.76 12.11
C ARG A 209 -10.37 -4.96 12.41
N TRP A 210 -11.20 -4.92 11.37
CA TRP A 210 -12.67 -5.01 11.45
C TRP A 210 -13.38 -3.84 12.18
N GLU A 211 -12.66 -2.84 12.67
CA GLU A 211 -13.23 -1.70 13.41
C GLU A 211 -13.43 -0.45 12.53
N VAL A 212 -12.72 -0.36 11.41
CA VAL A 212 -12.79 0.80 10.51
C VAL A 212 -13.85 0.55 9.45
N ASP A 213 -14.81 1.46 9.35
CA ASP A 213 -15.82 1.45 8.29
C ASP A 213 -15.20 1.79 6.93
N SER A 214 -15.64 1.09 5.88
CA SER A 214 -15.21 1.38 4.52
C SER A 214 -15.91 2.63 3.98
N ALA A 215 -15.19 3.51 3.28
CA ALA A 215 -15.76 4.75 2.73
C ALA A 215 -16.70 4.52 1.52
N PHE A 216 -16.70 3.32 0.93
CA PHE A 216 -17.55 2.96 -0.20
C PHE A 216 -18.51 1.84 0.17
N GLU A 217 -19.81 2.07 0.01
CA GLU A 217 -20.85 1.03 0.09
C GLU A 217 -20.56 -0.05 -0.98
N GLY A 218 -20.50 -1.33 -0.57
CA GLY A 218 -20.29 -2.47 -1.46
C GLY A 218 -18.86 -3.05 -1.49
N TRP A 219 -17.90 -2.48 -0.75
CA TRP A 219 -16.65 -3.19 -0.42
C TRP A 219 -16.86 -4.06 0.81
N SER A 220 -16.84 -5.38 0.65
CA SER A 220 -16.69 -6.27 1.78
C SER A 220 -15.35 -5.98 2.45
N ALA A 221 -15.41 -5.62 3.74
CA ALA A 221 -14.27 -5.41 4.62
C ALA A 221 -13.32 -6.62 4.60
#